data_AF-A0A3A9DWY4-F1
#
_entry.id   AF-A0A3A9DWY4-F1
#
_cell.length_a   1.000
_cell.length_b   1.000
_cell.length_c   1.000
_cell.angle_alpha   90.00
_cell.angle_beta   90.00
_cell.angle_gamma   90.00
#
_symmetry.space_group_name_H-M   'P 1'
#
loop_
_entity.id
_entity.type
_entity.pdbx_description
1 polymer ?
#
loop_
_entity_poly.entity_id
_entity_poly.type
_entity_poly.pdbx_seq_one_letter_code
_entity_poly.pdbx_strand_id
1 'polypeptide(L)' 'MKKQNDFPYSDSNKRYHTYDYAMRKQFGKKMARVCLDGGMSCPNLDGKKGTGGC' A
#
# COMPACT_ATOMS: atom_id res chain seq x y z
N MET A 1 28.90 -5.56 -1.08
CA MET A 1 28.27 -4.95 -2.28
C MET A 1 26.93 -5.64 -2.52
N LYS A 2 25.82 -4.91 -2.66
CA LYS A 2 24.53 -5.53 -3.05
C LYS A 2 24.59 -5.86 -4.54
N LYS A 3 24.36 -7.13 -4.93
CA LYS A 3 24.25 -7.53 -6.35
C LYS A 3 23.11 -6.76 -7.01
N GLN A 4 23.36 -6.16 -8.16
CA GLN A 4 22.32 -5.57 -9.02
C GLN A 4 21.51 -6.70 -9.65
N ASN A 5 20.19 -6.54 -9.73
CA ASN A 5 19.31 -7.49 -10.39
C ASN A 5 19.07 -7.09 -11.85
N ASP A 6 18.75 -8.07 -12.68
CA ASP A 6 18.52 -7.89 -14.13
C ASP A 6 17.06 -7.62 -14.48
N PHE A 7 16.21 -7.27 -13.50
CA PHE A 7 14.82 -6.96 -13.76
C PHE A 7 14.73 -5.56 -14.40
N PRO A 8 14.26 -5.45 -15.66
CA PRO A 8 14.38 -4.20 -16.44
C PRO A 8 13.57 -3.04 -15.86
N TYR A 9 12.59 -3.33 -14.99
CA TYR A 9 11.76 -2.33 -14.35
C TYR A 9 12.03 -2.20 -12.84
N SER A 10 13.24 -2.59 -12.39
CA SER A 10 13.68 -2.45 -11.01
C SER A 10 14.27 -1.06 -10.76
N ASP A 11 13.59 -0.25 -9.94
CA ASP A 11 14.08 1.03 -9.43
C ASP A 11 14.79 0.91 -8.06
N SER A 12 14.58 -0.20 -7.35
CA SER A 12 14.97 -0.40 -5.95
C SER A 12 15.76 -1.69 -5.72
N ASN A 13 16.34 -2.23 -6.79
CA ASN A 13 17.03 -3.52 -6.82
C ASN A 13 16.15 -4.68 -6.31
N LYS A 14 14.84 -4.61 -6.60
CA LYS A 14 13.86 -5.67 -6.32
C LYS A 14 13.34 -6.27 -7.62
N ARG A 15 13.04 -7.58 -7.60
CA ARG A 15 12.53 -8.34 -8.76
C ARG A 15 11.00 -8.26 -8.91
N TYR A 16 10.38 -7.22 -8.39
CA TYR A 16 8.94 -7.01 -8.44
C TYR A 16 8.63 -5.51 -8.34
N HIS A 17 7.47 -5.11 -8.84
CA HIS A 17 6.97 -3.75 -8.69
C HIS A 17 6.55 -3.49 -7.25
N THR A 18 7.28 -2.63 -6.56
CA THR A 18 6.85 -2.17 -5.24
C THR A 18 5.68 -1.20 -5.37
N TYR A 19 4.95 -1.02 -4.28
CA TYR A 19 3.96 0.05 -4.22
C TYR A 19 4.59 1.43 -4.46
N ASP A 20 5.79 1.70 -3.92
CA ASP A 20 6.54 2.95 -4.18
C ASP A 20 6.84 3.14 -5.67
N TYR A 21 7.28 2.09 -6.37
CA TYR A 21 7.47 2.09 -7.83
C TYR A 21 6.18 2.51 -8.56
N ALA A 22 5.05 1.88 -8.22
CA ALA A 22 3.76 2.17 -8.86
C ALA A 22 3.31 3.62 -8.59
N MET A 23 3.44 4.09 -7.35
CA MET A 23 3.06 5.46 -6.98
C MET A 23 3.94 6.51 -7.65
N ARG A 24 5.25 6.28 -7.77
CA ARG A 24 6.15 7.18 -8.49
C ARG A 24 5.84 7.21 -9.98
N LYS A 25 5.53 6.07 -10.58
CA LYS A 25 5.14 5.99 -12.00
C LYS A 25 3.83 6.72 -12.27
N GLN A 26 2.88 6.67 -11.35
CA GLN A 26 1.58 7.32 -11.50
C GLN A 26 1.62 8.83 -11.19
N PHE A 27 2.36 9.25 -10.16
CA PHE A 27 2.29 10.62 -9.64
C PHE A 27 3.59 11.43 -9.74
N GLY A 28 4.68 10.84 -10.24
CA GLY A 28 5.97 11.50 -10.45
C GLY A 28 6.74 11.84 -9.16
N LYS A 29 6.23 11.46 -7.98
CA LYS A 29 6.84 11.78 -6.68
C LYS A 29 6.65 10.65 -5.67
N LYS A 30 7.45 10.69 -4.60
CA LYS A 30 7.29 9.77 -3.47
C LYS A 30 5.94 10.04 -2.79
N MET A 31 5.17 8.98 -2.56
CA MET A 31 3.91 9.06 -1.84
C MET A 31 4.03 8.43 -0.47
N ALA A 32 3.36 9.04 0.51
CA ALA A 32 3.21 8.49 1.85
C ALA A 32 1.80 7.91 1.99
N ARG A 33 1.70 6.75 2.65
CA ARG A 33 0.42 6.19 3.07
C ARG A 33 0.21 6.56 4.53
N VAL A 34 -0.95 7.15 4.82
CA VAL A 34 -1.38 7.46 6.18
C VAL A 34 -2.61 6.62 6.46
N CYS A 35 -2.57 5.82 7.52
CA CYS A 35 -3.76 5.13 8.00
C CYS A 35 -4.62 6.14 8.75
N LEU A 36 -5.86 6.32 8.31
CA LEU A 36 -6.84 7.18 8.96
C LEU A 36 -7.93 6.29 9.55
N ASP A 37 -8.20 6.46 10.84
CA ASP A 37 -9.39 5.89 11.46
C ASP A 37 -10.58 6.81 11.17
N GLY A 38 -11.52 6.31 10.38
CA GLY A 38 -12.74 7.04 10.03
C GLY A 38 -13.87 6.90 11.04
N GLY A 39 -13.68 6.18 12.16
CA GLY A 39 -14.76 5.82 13.10
C GLY A 39 -15.82 4.90 12.49
N MET A 40 -15.51 4.29 11.35
CA MET A 40 -16.39 3.37 10.65
C MET A 40 -16.41 2.03 11.35
N SER A 41 -17.56 1.35 11.39
CA SER A 41 -17.63 -0.03 11.83
C SER A 41 -18.52 -0.81 10.89
N CYS A 42 -18.20 -2.09 10.73
CA CYS A 42 -18.92 -2.99 9.86
C CYS A 42 -20.28 -3.37 10.48
N PRO A 43 -21.35 -3.45 9.66
CA PRO A 43 -22.61 -3.99 10.11
C PRO A 43 -22.45 -5.50 10.33
N ASN A 44 -22.91 -5.99 11.47
CA ASN A 44 -22.98 -7.42 11.75
C ASN A 44 -24.15 -8.04 10.99
N LEU A 45 -24.07 -9.36 10.77
CA LEU A 45 -25.13 -10.12 10.09
C LEU A 45 -26.49 -10.02 10.81
N ASP A 46 -26.48 -9.80 12.12
CA ASP A 46 -27.68 -9.59 12.95
C ASP A 46 -28.22 -8.14 12.92
N GLY A 47 -27.64 -7.27 12.09
CA GLY A 47 -28.06 -5.88 11.92
C GLY A 47 -27.54 -4.91 12.98
N LYS A 48 -26.76 -5.37 13.96
CA LYS A 48 -26.11 -4.47 14.94
C LYS A 48 -24.79 -3.93 14.39
N LYS A 49 -24.36 -2.78 14.91
CA LYS A 49 -23.03 -2.24 14.63
C LYS A 49 -22.01 -2.88 15.57
N GLY A 50 -20.89 -3.37 15.03
CA GLY A 50 -19.75 -3.81 15.84
C GLY A 50 -19.05 -2.65 16.57
N THR A 51 -18.14 -2.99 17.47
CA THR A 51 -17.23 -2.03 18.13
C THR A 51 -15.79 -2.47 17.89
N GLY A 52 -14.90 -1.55 17.52
CA GLY A 52 -13.49 -1.87 17.24
C GLY A 52 -13.03 -1.64 15.79
N GLY A 53 -13.88 -1.01 14.96
CA GLY A 53 -13.55 -0.70 13.57
C GLY A 53 -13.92 -1.83 12.60
N CYS A 54 -13.56 -1.62 11.34
CA CYS A 54 -13.23 -2.66 10.39
C CYS A 54 -11.71 -2.49 10.13
#